data_AF-A0A3D2RWD5-F1
#
_entry.id   AF-A0A3D2RWD5-F1
#
_cell.length_a   1.000
_cell.length_b   1.000
_cell.length_c   1.000
_cell.angle_alpha   90.00
_cell.angle_beta   90.00
_cell.angle_gamma   90.00
#
_symmetry.space_group_name_H-M   'P 1'
#
loop_
_entity.id
_entity.type
_entity.pdbx_description
1 polymer ?
#
loop_
_entity_poly.entity_id
_entity_poly.type
_entity_poly.pdbx_seq_one_letter_code
_entity_poly.pdbx_strand_id
1 'polypeptide(L)'
;MKDIPAAAPSADNLDALPLVDIDKFNTEVIGAYNAGLDDDLEADLDTARSIIPAGTGAYRDFSYIAPEIPFYDPANCVGCMECVIECPDTAILGKVVEKDTLEQELDSISDPIEKATFESRFAETQKYTSTYESKGEEGGLFGIFIDPTKCKGCAECVEACGDHQALSMIPKTETSLNQFHRTWNFYNQLPDSPKRFINERLLTDMMLEPKSLLYVGGAGSCMGCGEATALRMMVAATGFFHGAENMGMIASTGCNTVYTSTYPYNPYVIPWANSLFENGPTFAMGVRSRWNQKGWQDKKLWVVGGDGA
;
A
#
# COMPACT_ATOMS: atom_id res chain seq x y z
N MET A 1 -7.51 -47.56 -1.81
CA MET A 1 -8.42 -46.45 -1.44
C MET A 1 -8.81 -46.66 0.01
N LYS A 2 -8.13 -45.99 0.93
CA LYS A 2 -8.50 -45.99 2.35
C LYS A 2 -9.53 -44.88 2.55
N ASP A 3 -10.70 -45.28 3.04
CA ASP A 3 -11.74 -44.52 3.74
C ASP A 3 -11.94 -43.05 3.35
N ILE A 4 -12.80 -42.82 2.36
CA ILE A 4 -13.44 -41.52 2.16
C ILE A 4 -14.50 -41.36 3.28
N PRO A 5 -14.40 -40.34 4.15
CA PRO A 5 -15.36 -40.14 5.22
C PRO A 5 -16.78 -39.95 4.68
N ALA A 6 -17.76 -40.62 5.30
CA ALA A 6 -19.17 -40.59 4.90
C ALA A 6 -19.89 -39.25 5.19
N ALA A 7 -19.21 -38.29 5.82
CA ALA A 7 -19.71 -36.95 6.09
C ALA A 7 -18.57 -35.94 5.99
N ALA A 8 -18.90 -34.70 5.59
CA ALA A 8 -17.95 -33.59 5.65
C ALA A 8 -17.45 -33.41 7.10
N PRO A 9 -16.16 -33.08 7.32
CA PRO A 9 -15.65 -32.76 8.65
C PRO A 9 -16.53 -31.70 9.32
N SER A 10 -16.88 -31.90 10.60
CA SER A 10 -17.64 -30.88 11.32
C SER A 10 -16.79 -29.61 11.46
N ALA A 11 -17.43 -28.45 11.36
CA ALA A 11 -16.77 -27.14 11.44
C ALA A 11 -16.15 -26.84 12.81
N ASP A 12 -16.35 -27.74 13.79
CA ASP A 12 -15.93 -27.56 15.20
C ASP A 12 -14.40 -27.58 15.37
N ASN A 13 -13.65 -28.02 14.36
CA ASN A 13 -12.17 -28.05 14.35
C ASN A 13 -11.53 -27.09 13.32
N LEU A 14 -12.31 -26.24 12.64
CA LEU A 14 -11.73 -25.24 11.72
C LEU A 14 -10.94 -24.15 12.46
N ASP A 15 -11.27 -23.90 13.73
CA ASP A 15 -10.54 -22.93 14.58
C ASP A 15 -9.15 -23.45 15.02
N ALA A 16 -8.83 -24.74 14.78
CA ALA A 16 -7.60 -25.39 15.24
C ALA A 16 -6.52 -25.57 14.16
N LEU A 17 -6.85 -25.34 12.89
CA LEU A 17 -5.87 -25.36 11.80
C LEU A 17 -5.45 -23.92 11.48
N PRO A 18 -4.15 -23.58 11.49
CA PRO A 18 -3.74 -22.32 10.90
C PRO A 18 -4.25 -22.28 9.45
N LEU A 19 -4.95 -21.20 9.09
CA LEU A 19 -5.56 -21.03 7.76
C LEU A 19 -4.48 -21.04 6.67
N VAL A 20 -3.36 -20.36 6.95
CA VAL A 20 -2.13 -20.31 6.16
C VAL A 20 -0.95 -20.06 7.11
N ASP A 21 0.19 -20.70 6.90
CA ASP A 21 1.46 -20.34 7.53
C ASP A 21 2.10 -19.17 6.77
N ILE A 22 2.02 -17.96 7.33
CA ILE A 22 2.46 -16.72 6.66
C ILE A 22 3.98 -16.69 6.46
N ASP A 23 4.74 -17.16 7.44
CA ASP A 23 6.21 -17.13 7.37
C ASP A 23 6.72 -18.11 6.32
N LYS A 24 6.13 -19.31 6.29
CA LYS A 24 6.40 -20.30 5.24
C LYS A 24 5.98 -19.78 3.87
N PHE A 25 4.79 -19.20 3.74
CA PHE A 25 4.32 -18.65 2.46
C PHE A 25 5.28 -17.56 1.93
N ASN A 26 5.72 -16.65 2.81
CA ASN A 26 6.59 -15.56 2.41
C ASN A 26 8.03 -16.02 2.10
N THR A 27 8.55 -17.04 2.79
CA THR A 27 9.92 -17.51 2.59
C THR A 27 10.04 -18.54 1.47
N GLU A 28 9.12 -19.51 1.40
CA GLU A 28 9.18 -20.61 0.44
C GLU A 28 8.42 -20.28 -0.85
N VAL A 29 7.13 -19.95 -0.75
CA VAL A 29 6.29 -19.71 -1.94
C VAL A 29 6.73 -18.43 -2.67
N ILE A 30 6.71 -17.29 -1.99
CA ILE A 30 7.13 -16.02 -2.62
C ILE A 30 8.60 -16.09 -3.02
N GLY A 31 9.45 -16.69 -2.20
CA GLY A 31 10.88 -16.88 -2.50
C GLY A 31 11.09 -17.64 -3.81
N ALA A 32 10.39 -18.77 -3.99
CA ALA A 32 10.45 -19.56 -5.22
C ALA A 32 9.96 -18.79 -6.44
N TYR A 33 8.82 -18.09 -6.35
CA TYR A 33 8.30 -17.26 -7.44
C TYR A 33 9.26 -16.14 -7.84
N ASN A 34 9.89 -15.47 -6.86
CA ASN A 34 10.88 -14.43 -7.13
C ASN A 34 12.18 -15.00 -7.73
N ALA A 35 12.52 -16.25 -7.43
CA ALA A 35 13.70 -16.93 -7.97
C ALA A 35 13.44 -17.66 -9.32
N GLY A 36 12.18 -17.74 -9.77
CA GLY A 36 11.80 -18.54 -10.94
C GLY A 36 11.92 -20.05 -10.71
N LEU A 37 11.69 -20.50 -9.48
CA LEU A 37 11.75 -21.89 -9.01
C LEU A 37 10.37 -22.39 -8.55
N ASP A 38 9.28 -21.78 -9.01
CA ASP A 38 7.92 -22.12 -8.61
C ASP A 38 7.49 -23.53 -9.05
N ASP A 39 8.09 -24.07 -10.12
CA ASP A 39 7.93 -25.46 -10.55
C ASP A 39 8.45 -26.49 -9.51
N ASP A 40 9.35 -26.08 -8.61
CA ASP A 40 9.93 -26.93 -7.57
C ASP A 40 9.09 -26.96 -6.28
N LEU A 41 8.04 -26.14 -6.18
CA LEU A 41 7.17 -26.09 -4.99
C LEU A 41 6.38 -27.39 -4.83
N GLU A 42 6.44 -27.96 -3.62
CA GLU A 42 5.65 -29.14 -3.29
C GLU A 42 4.16 -28.80 -3.18
N ALA A 43 3.31 -29.71 -3.64
CA ALA A 43 1.88 -29.63 -3.38
C ALA A 43 1.61 -29.91 -1.90
N ASP A 44 1.35 -28.85 -1.13
CA ASP A 44 1.05 -28.93 0.29
C ASP A 44 -0.37 -28.43 0.64
N LEU A 45 -0.73 -28.56 1.93
CA LEU A 45 -2.07 -28.18 2.41
C LEU A 45 -2.31 -26.67 2.39
N ASP A 46 -1.26 -25.85 2.48
CA ASP A 46 -1.37 -24.40 2.51
C ASP A 46 -1.65 -23.87 1.10
N THR A 47 -0.88 -24.33 0.13
CA THR A 47 -1.01 -24.03 -1.30
C THR A 47 -2.32 -24.59 -1.86
N ALA A 48 -2.76 -25.78 -1.42
CA ALA A 48 -4.01 -26.40 -1.85
C ALA A 48 -5.27 -25.61 -1.46
N ARG A 49 -5.20 -24.68 -0.51
CA ARG A 49 -6.34 -23.85 -0.09
C ARG A 49 -6.52 -22.58 -0.92
N SER A 50 -5.56 -22.24 -1.78
CA SER A 50 -5.57 -21.01 -2.59
C SER A 50 -5.75 -19.74 -1.76
N ILE A 51 -5.18 -19.70 -0.54
CA ILE A 51 -5.18 -18.54 0.33
C ILE A 51 -3.85 -17.80 0.14
N ILE A 52 -3.93 -16.50 -0.17
CA ILE A 52 -2.78 -15.60 -0.21
C ILE A 52 -2.81 -14.74 1.06
N PRO A 53 -1.73 -14.67 1.85
CA PRO A 53 -1.62 -13.72 2.96
C PRO A 53 -1.83 -12.27 2.48
N ALA A 54 -2.33 -11.42 3.37
CA ALA A 54 -2.59 -10.02 3.04
C ALA A 54 -1.25 -9.28 2.81
N GLY A 55 -1.21 -8.36 1.85
CA GLY A 55 -0.06 -7.49 1.61
C GLY A 55 1.19 -8.16 1.02
N THR A 56 1.09 -9.38 0.47
CA THR A 56 2.24 -10.05 -0.16
C THR A 56 2.80 -9.31 -1.37
N GLY A 57 2.05 -8.36 -1.94
CA GLY A 57 2.55 -7.43 -2.97
C GLY A 57 3.78 -6.63 -2.53
N ALA A 58 4.00 -6.46 -1.22
CA ALA A 58 5.20 -5.82 -0.68
C ALA A 58 6.50 -6.52 -1.13
N TYR A 59 6.46 -7.84 -1.33
CA TYR A 59 7.62 -8.65 -1.75
C TYR A 59 7.89 -8.66 -3.25
N ARG A 60 7.04 -7.99 -4.04
CA ARG A 60 7.21 -7.91 -5.48
C ARG A 60 8.01 -6.67 -5.85
N ASP A 61 9.08 -6.86 -6.62
CA ASP A 61 9.90 -5.77 -7.13
C ASP A 61 9.53 -5.42 -8.58
N PHE A 62 9.31 -4.13 -8.84
CA PHE A 62 9.07 -3.54 -10.15
C PHE A 62 10.11 -2.48 -10.52
N SER A 63 11.22 -2.39 -9.79
CA SER A 63 12.30 -1.43 -10.05
C SER A 63 12.80 -1.50 -11.50
N TYR A 64 12.77 -2.68 -12.12
CA TYR A 64 13.28 -2.97 -13.45
C TYR A 64 12.29 -2.78 -14.62
N ILE A 65 10.99 -2.56 -14.38
CA ILE A 65 10.00 -2.63 -15.47
C ILE A 65 9.85 -1.36 -16.30
N ALA A 66 10.28 -0.22 -15.75
CA ALA A 66 10.15 1.09 -16.40
C ALA A 66 11.50 1.79 -16.45
N PRO A 67 11.83 2.54 -17.51
CA PRO A 67 13.13 3.20 -17.65
C PRO A 67 13.28 4.47 -16.81
N GLU A 68 12.19 5.04 -16.30
CA GLU A 68 12.19 6.33 -15.59
C GLU A 68 11.45 6.25 -14.25
N ILE A 69 11.75 7.19 -13.36
CA ILE A 69 11.21 7.32 -11.99
C ILE A 69 11.05 8.80 -11.64
N PRO A 70 10.01 9.21 -10.88
CA PRO A 70 9.85 10.61 -10.49
C PRO A 70 10.94 11.05 -9.52
N PHE A 71 11.67 12.10 -9.90
CA PHE A 71 12.52 12.90 -9.05
C PHE A 71 11.71 13.96 -8.32
N TYR A 72 12.06 14.22 -7.06
CA TYR A 72 11.43 15.22 -6.20
C TYR A 72 12.34 16.43 -5.97
N ASP A 73 11.82 17.62 -6.30
CA ASP A 73 12.38 18.92 -5.99
C ASP A 73 11.57 19.60 -4.86
N PRO A 74 12.05 19.57 -3.62
CA PRO A 74 11.35 20.18 -2.49
C PRO A 74 11.17 21.69 -2.62
N ALA A 75 12.03 22.39 -3.38
CA ALA A 75 11.96 23.85 -3.48
C ALA A 75 10.64 24.35 -4.09
N ASN A 76 9.99 23.54 -4.93
CA ASN A 76 8.72 23.90 -5.57
C ASN A 76 7.51 23.22 -4.91
N CYS A 77 7.73 22.40 -3.88
CA CYS A 77 6.69 21.59 -3.27
C CYS A 77 5.79 22.43 -2.34
N VAL A 78 4.48 22.36 -2.54
CA VAL A 78 3.50 23.06 -1.70
C VAL A 78 2.82 22.19 -0.63
N GLY A 79 3.15 20.89 -0.59
CA GLY A 79 2.55 19.95 0.37
C GLY A 79 1.09 19.55 0.09
N CYS A 80 0.64 19.58 -1.17
CA CYS A 80 -0.75 19.28 -1.55
C CYS A 80 -1.13 17.80 -1.43
N MET A 81 -0.16 16.88 -1.52
CA MET A 81 -0.33 15.41 -1.52
C MET A 81 -1.11 14.85 -2.73
N GLU A 82 -1.33 15.63 -3.79
CA GLU A 82 -2.02 15.16 -5.00
C GLU A 82 -1.25 14.03 -5.70
N CYS A 83 0.06 14.18 -5.83
CA CYS A 83 0.95 13.14 -6.33
C CYS A 83 0.88 11.83 -5.54
N VAL A 84 0.58 11.90 -4.24
CA VAL A 84 0.40 10.74 -3.38
C VAL A 84 -0.91 10.05 -3.69
N ILE A 85 -2.04 10.77 -3.77
CA ILE A 85 -3.35 10.13 -3.99
C ILE A 85 -3.49 9.55 -5.40
N GLU A 86 -2.91 10.18 -6.42
CA GLU A 86 -3.00 9.73 -7.81
C GLU A 86 -2.17 8.48 -8.10
N CYS A 87 -1.16 8.17 -7.28
CA CYS A 87 -0.34 7.00 -7.49
C CYS A 87 -1.15 5.70 -7.32
N PRO A 88 -1.20 4.83 -8.35
CA PRO A 88 -1.98 3.58 -8.28
C PRO A 88 -1.33 2.48 -7.42
N ASP A 89 -0.03 2.60 -7.14
CA ASP A 89 0.78 1.51 -6.56
C ASP A 89 1.38 1.83 -5.18
N THR A 90 0.95 2.92 -4.53
CA THR A 90 1.56 3.38 -3.24
C THR A 90 3.08 3.60 -3.35
N ALA A 91 3.56 3.92 -4.55
CA ALA A 91 4.99 4.08 -4.81
C ALA A 91 5.55 5.46 -4.44
N ILE A 92 4.69 6.38 -3.99
CA ILE A 92 5.07 7.74 -3.59
C ILE A 92 4.24 8.12 -2.37
N LEU A 93 4.92 8.49 -1.28
CA LEU A 93 4.31 8.83 0.01
C LEU A 93 4.86 10.13 0.55
N GLY A 94 4.04 10.82 1.35
CA GLY A 94 4.42 12.02 2.07
C GLY A 94 4.64 11.76 3.55
N LYS A 95 5.45 12.60 4.19
CA LYS A 95 5.61 12.64 5.65
C LYS A 95 5.67 14.11 6.10
N VAL A 96 5.05 14.41 7.25
CA VAL A 96 5.25 15.68 7.97
C VAL A 96 5.99 15.38 9.25
N VAL A 97 7.11 16.04 9.50
CA VAL A 97 7.93 15.89 10.71
C VAL A 97 8.15 17.24 11.37
N GLU A 98 8.18 17.28 12.70
CA GLU A 98 8.57 18.48 13.44
C GLU A 98 10.08 18.72 13.33
N LYS A 99 10.51 19.98 13.42
CA LYS A 99 11.92 20.38 13.15
C LYS A 99 12.88 19.66 14.09
N ASP A 100 12.61 19.70 15.39
CA ASP A 100 13.44 19.06 16.42
C ASP A 100 13.49 17.53 16.25
N THR A 101 12.38 16.93 15.80
CA THR A 101 12.32 15.48 15.55
C THR A 101 13.19 15.12 14.35
N LEU A 102 13.12 15.89 13.25
CA LEU A 102 13.96 15.64 12.10
C LEU A 102 15.45 15.81 12.42
N GLU A 103 15.81 16.83 13.20
CA GLU A 103 17.20 17.03 13.65
C GLU A 103 17.72 15.82 14.42
N GLN A 104 16.93 15.26 15.35
CA GLN A 104 17.29 14.05 16.11
C GLN A 104 17.49 12.83 15.21
N GLU A 105 16.58 12.60 14.27
CA GLU A 105 16.70 11.48 13.32
C GLU A 105 17.94 11.64 12.42
N LEU A 106 18.22 12.85 11.95
CA LEU A 106 19.39 13.16 11.14
C LEU A 106 20.71 13.09 11.92
N ASP A 107 20.71 13.34 13.22
CA ASP A 107 21.89 13.18 14.09
C ASP A 107 22.30 11.73 14.30
N SER A 108 21.38 10.78 14.08
CA SER A 108 21.70 9.35 14.08
C SER A 108 22.47 8.89 12.83
N ILE A 109 22.49 9.72 11.77
CA ILE A 109 23.13 9.41 10.49
C ILE A 109 24.61 9.84 10.51
N SER A 110 25.50 8.85 10.46
CA SER A 110 26.94 9.09 10.56
C SER A 110 27.58 9.64 9.29
N ASP A 111 27.03 9.33 8.11
CA ASP A 111 27.56 9.81 6.83
C ASP A 111 27.03 11.22 6.55
N PRO A 112 27.89 12.26 6.48
CA PRO A 112 27.46 13.63 6.22
C PRO A 112 26.76 13.82 4.86
N ILE A 113 27.14 13.03 3.84
CA ILE A 113 26.54 13.13 2.50
C ILE A 113 25.12 12.55 2.54
N GLU A 114 24.93 11.44 3.24
CA GLU A 114 23.62 10.83 3.43
C GLU A 114 22.71 11.72 4.27
N LYS A 115 23.22 12.27 5.38
CA LYS A 115 22.52 13.25 6.22
C LYS A 115 22.02 14.44 5.39
N ALA A 116 22.90 15.07 4.62
CA ALA A 116 22.53 16.18 3.74
C ALA A 116 21.53 15.76 2.65
N THR A 117 21.64 14.53 2.15
CA THR A 117 20.68 13.99 1.16
C THR A 117 19.29 13.86 1.78
N PHE A 118 19.17 13.31 2.98
CA PHE A 118 17.88 13.13 3.67
C PHE A 118 17.27 14.46 4.10
N GLU A 119 18.08 15.37 4.66
CA GLU A 119 17.65 16.73 4.99
C GLU A 119 17.10 17.46 3.75
N SER A 120 17.76 17.32 2.60
CA SER A 120 17.31 17.91 1.33
C SER A 120 16.01 17.35 0.77
N ARG A 121 15.37 16.37 1.43
CA ARG A 121 14.05 15.85 1.04
C ARG A 121 12.90 16.56 1.75
N PHE A 122 13.17 17.55 2.57
CA PHE A 122 12.14 18.29 3.30
C PHE A 122 12.03 19.74 2.82
N ALA A 123 10.80 20.24 2.83
CA ALA A 123 10.46 21.61 2.48
C ALA A 123 9.62 22.25 3.60
N GLU A 124 9.84 23.53 3.82
CA GLU A 124 8.87 24.37 4.50
C GLU A 124 7.72 24.67 3.53
N THR A 125 6.48 24.52 3.99
CA THR A 125 5.29 24.72 3.15
C THR A 125 4.30 25.66 3.83
N GLN A 126 3.46 26.32 3.03
CA GLN A 126 2.39 27.14 3.57
C GLN A 126 1.45 26.32 4.49
N LYS A 127 1.16 25.07 4.11
CA LYS A 127 0.19 24.21 4.77
C LYS A 127 0.69 23.69 6.12
N TYR A 128 1.90 23.15 6.18
CA TYR A 128 2.40 22.46 7.37
C TYR A 128 3.33 23.35 8.22
N THR A 129 3.99 24.35 7.63
CA THR A 129 4.92 25.23 8.34
C THR A 129 4.26 26.58 8.66
N SER A 130 4.07 27.43 7.66
CA SER A 130 3.68 28.84 7.85
C SER A 130 2.33 29.01 8.54
N THR A 131 1.36 28.15 8.23
CA THR A 131 0.01 28.20 8.84
C THR A 131 0.05 27.94 10.34
N TYR A 132 0.93 27.07 10.82
CA TYR A 132 1.06 26.76 12.25
C TYR A 132 1.89 27.83 12.98
N GLU A 133 3.01 28.24 12.38
CA GLU A 133 3.86 29.30 12.95
C GLU A 133 3.09 30.62 13.10
N SER A 134 2.20 30.96 12.16
CA SER A 134 1.33 32.15 12.26
C SER A 134 0.35 32.12 13.44
N LYS A 135 0.08 30.94 14.01
CA LYS A 135 -0.75 30.73 15.20
C LYS A 135 0.08 30.64 16.49
N GLY A 136 1.40 30.77 16.40
CA GLY A 136 2.32 30.54 17.52
C GLY A 136 2.48 29.06 17.88
N GLU A 137 2.11 28.16 16.97
CA GLU A 137 2.35 26.71 17.09
C GLU A 137 3.62 26.32 16.33
N GLU A 138 4.24 25.20 16.71
CA GLU A 138 5.39 24.67 15.99
C GLU A 138 4.98 24.23 14.57
N GLY A 139 5.76 24.60 13.55
CA GLY A 139 5.55 24.17 12.17
C GLY A 139 6.14 22.79 11.87
N GLY A 140 5.57 22.08 10.90
CA GLY A 140 6.09 20.82 10.37
C GLY A 140 6.82 21.03 9.04
N LEU A 141 7.87 20.24 8.81
CA LEU A 141 8.57 20.09 7.54
C LEU A 141 7.94 18.94 6.74
N PHE A 142 7.75 19.14 5.45
CA PHE A 142 7.09 18.18 4.57
C PHE A 142 8.07 17.55 3.59
N GLY A 143 8.01 16.24 3.41
CA GLY A 143 8.82 15.52 2.42
C GLY A 143 8.02 14.53 1.61
N ILE A 144 8.51 14.24 0.40
CA ILE A 144 8.00 13.21 -0.53
C ILE A 144 9.08 12.14 -0.74
N PHE A 145 8.66 10.88 -0.67
CA PHE A 145 9.52 9.71 -0.76
C PHE A 145 8.95 8.72 -1.77
N ILE A 146 9.82 8.14 -2.60
CA ILE A 146 9.44 7.28 -3.71
C ILE A 146 10.01 5.89 -3.47
N ASP A 147 9.14 4.88 -3.44
CA ASP A 147 9.53 3.47 -3.39
C ASP A 147 9.94 3.01 -4.80
N PRO A 148 11.23 2.77 -5.05
CA PRO A 148 11.68 2.33 -6.37
C PRO A 148 11.15 0.92 -6.73
N THR A 149 10.80 0.09 -5.74
CA THR A 149 10.32 -1.27 -5.96
C THR A 149 8.85 -1.35 -6.36
N LYS A 150 8.10 -0.27 -6.12
CA LYS A 150 6.67 -0.18 -6.47
C LYS A 150 6.42 0.78 -7.63
N CYS A 151 7.36 1.70 -7.89
CA CYS A 151 7.22 2.69 -8.95
C CYS A 151 7.36 2.06 -10.35
N LYS A 152 6.24 2.05 -11.07
CA LYS A 152 6.15 1.59 -12.46
C LYS A 152 6.39 2.69 -13.50
N GLY A 153 6.79 3.90 -13.10
CA GLY A 153 7.16 4.97 -14.04
C GLY A 153 6.01 5.53 -14.90
N CYS A 154 4.75 5.47 -14.41
CA CYS A 154 3.59 5.95 -15.16
C CYS A 154 3.46 7.47 -15.30
N ALA A 155 4.22 8.24 -14.51
CA ALA A 155 4.20 9.70 -14.49
C ALA A 155 2.90 10.39 -14.04
N GLU A 156 1.85 9.67 -13.63
CA GLU A 156 0.61 10.27 -13.07
C GLU A 156 0.89 11.27 -11.93
N CYS A 157 1.83 10.92 -11.03
CA CYS A 157 2.25 11.82 -9.95
C CYS A 157 2.90 13.12 -10.44
N VAL A 158 3.58 13.11 -11.59
CA VAL A 158 4.19 14.28 -12.22
C VAL A 158 3.11 15.13 -12.88
N GLU A 159 2.16 14.51 -13.59
CA GLU A 159 1.01 15.20 -14.19
C GLU A 159 0.15 15.87 -13.11
N ALA A 160 -0.14 15.16 -12.02
CA ALA A 160 -0.85 15.68 -10.86
C ALA A 160 -0.09 16.83 -10.17
N CYS A 161 1.24 16.84 -10.20
CA CYS A 161 2.03 17.94 -9.65
C CYS A 161 1.86 19.22 -10.48
N GLY A 162 1.62 19.09 -11.78
CA GLY A 162 1.24 20.19 -12.68
C GLY A 162 2.16 21.41 -12.56
N ASP A 163 1.54 22.58 -12.37
CA ASP A 163 2.23 23.87 -12.33
C ASP A 163 3.15 24.06 -11.11
N HIS A 164 3.09 23.16 -10.11
CA HIS A 164 4.05 23.18 -9.01
C HIS A 164 5.45 22.76 -9.47
N GLN A 165 5.57 21.89 -10.49
CA GLN A 165 6.86 21.42 -11.01
C GLN A 165 7.82 20.90 -9.92
N ALA A 166 7.28 20.33 -8.85
CA ALA A 166 8.05 19.70 -7.77
C ALA A 166 8.42 18.24 -8.10
N LEU A 167 7.86 17.67 -9.17
CA LEU A 167 8.17 16.34 -9.65
C LEU A 167 8.53 16.39 -11.14
N SER A 168 9.51 15.57 -11.54
CA SER A 168 9.89 15.36 -12.95
C SER A 168 10.39 13.94 -13.15
N MET A 169 10.26 13.39 -14.35
CA MET A 169 10.77 12.04 -14.64
C MET A 169 12.28 12.10 -14.91
N ILE A 170 13.04 11.18 -14.29
CA ILE A 170 14.46 10.99 -14.55
C ILE A 170 14.75 9.52 -14.90
N PRO A 171 15.84 9.22 -15.64
CA PRO A 171 16.23 7.85 -15.93
C PRO A 171 16.56 7.05 -14.66
N LYS A 172 16.12 5.79 -14.62
CA LYS A 172 16.56 4.79 -13.65
C LYS A 172 17.96 4.30 -14.01
N THR A 173 18.92 4.76 -13.23
CA THR A 173 20.29 4.25 -13.18
C THR A 173 20.52 3.55 -11.85
N GLU A 174 21.54 2.67 -11.78
CA GLU A 174 21.96 2.04 -10.52
C GLU A 174 22.19 3.08 -9.40
N THR A 175 22.86 4.18 -9.73
CA THR A 175 23.08 5.31 -8.80
C THR A 175 21.77 5.90 -8.29
N SER A 176 20.83 6.21 -9.18
CA SER A 176 19.54 6.78 -8.77
C SER A 176 18.73 5.80 -7.94
N LEU A 177 18.66 4.52 -8.33
CA LEU A 177 17.92 3.50 -7.60
C LEU A 177 18.46 3.31 -6.19
N ASN A 178 19.79 3.26 -6.04
CA ASN A 178 20.45 3.20 -4.72
C ASN A 178 20.13 4.43 -3.86
N GLN A 179 19.95 5.61 -4.46
CA GLN A 179 19.50 6.79 -3.73
C GLN A 179 18.03 6.67 -3.29
N PHE A 180 17.13 6.25 -4.18
CA PHE A 180 15.71 6.03 -3.86
C PHE A 180 15.51 4.97 -2.77
N HIS A 181 16.26 3.86 -2.81
CA HIS A 181 16.22 2.85 -1.75
C HIS A 181 16.61 3.43 -0.39
N ARG A 182 17.67 4.25 -0.34
CA ARG A 182 18.13 4.87 0.91
C ARG A 182 17.11 5.87 1.47
N THR A 183 16.56 6.75 0.63
CA THR A 183 15.54 7.72 1.07
C THR A 183 14.23 7.03 1.47
N TRP A 184 13.83 5.95 0.78
CA TRP A 184 12.68 5.15 1.18
C TRP A 184 12.90 4.42 2.52
N ASN A 185 14.09 3.87 2.74
CA ASN A 185 14.45 3.28 4.03
C ASN A 185 14.41 4.31 5.16
N PHE A 186 14.89 5.52 4.91
CA PHE A 186 14.78 6.63 5.88
C PHE A 186 13.31 6.97 6.16
N TYR A 187 12.45 7.06 5.13
CA TYR A 187 11.01 7.26 5.32
C TYR A 187 10.36 6.22 6.25
N ASN A 188 10.75 4.94 6.11
CA ASN A 188 10.23 3.85 6.93
C ASN A 188 10.72 3.90 8.39
N GLN A 189 11.82 4.61 8.67
CA GLN A 189 12.36 4.80 10.02
C GLN A 189 11.77 6.03 10.72
N LEU A 190 11.40 7.05 9.95
CA LEU A 190 10.79 8.26 10.49
C LEU A 190 9.52 7.96 11.28
N PRO A 191 9.28 8.69 12.39
CA PRO A 191 8.03 8.56 13.15
C PRO A 191 6.81 8.92 12.30
N ASP A 192 5.64 8.58 12.81
CA ASP A 192 4.37 8.93 12.16
C ASP A 192 4.17 10.44 12.14
N SER A 193 3.50 10.94 11.09
CA SER A 193 3.17 12.36 11.00
C SER A 193 2.28 12.76 12.19
N PRO A 194 2.58 13.86 12.90
CA PRO A 194 1.76 14.28 14.04
C PRO A 194 0.29 14.51 13.62
N LYS A 195 -0.65 13.93 14.38
CA LYS A 195 -2.10 13.96 14.07
C LYS A 195 -2.67 15.35 13.88
N ARG A 196 -2.06 16.38 14.49
CA ARG A 196 -2.47 17.78 14.33
C ARG A 196 -2.37 18.26 12.88
N PHE A 197 -1.45 17.71 12.09
CA PHE A 197 -1.28 18.03 10.67
C PHE A 197 -2.28 17.31 9.75
N ILE A 198 -3.13 16.43 10.28
CA ILE A 198 -4.01 15.57 9.50
C ILE A 198 -5.45 16.09 9.59
N ASN A 199 -5.95 16.68 8.51
CA ASN A 199 -7.36 17.01 8.39
C ASN A 199 -8.16 15.80 7.90
N GLU A 200 -8.91 15.16 8.79
CA GLU A 200 -9.77 14.01 8.50
C GLU A 200 -10.88 14.26 7.45
N ARG A 201 -11.09 15.50 7.00
CA ARG A 201 -12.02 15.81 5.90
C ARG A 201 -11.37 15.80 4.53
N LEU A 202 -10.03 15.79 4.49
CA LEU A 202 -9.26 15.78 3.25
C LEU A 202 -8.65 14.41 3.05
N LEU A 203 -9.05 13.75 1.97
CA LEU A 203 -8.54 12.43 1.61
C LEU A 203 -7.01 12.45 1.39
N THR A 204 -6.48 13.57 0.90
CA THR A 204 -5.04 13.82 0.77
C THR A 204 -4.30 13.77 2.10
N ASP A 205 -4.88 14.29 3.18
CA ASP A 205 -4.27 14.31 4.51
C ASP A 205 -4.37 12.95 5.19
N MET A 206 -5.44 12.19 4.94
CA MET A 206 -5.58 10.82 5.46
C MET A 206 -4.39 9.94 5.08
N MET A 207 -3.76 10.18 3.92
CA MET A 207 -2.59 9.43 3.45
C MET A 207 -1.30 9.71 4.23
N LEU A 208 -1.28 10.69 5.15
CA LEU A 208 -0.19 10.89 6.10
C LEU A 208 -0.25 9.94 7.29
N GLU A 209 -1.37 9.24 7.48
CA GLU A 209 -1.60 8.33 8.59
C GLU A 209 -1.37 6.87 8.12
N PRO A 210 -0.50 6.10 8.80
CA PRO A 210 -0.19 4.72 8.41
C PRO A 210 -1.41 3.79 8.31
N LYS A 211 -2.45 4.00 9.14
CA LYS A 211 -3.67 3.18 9.09
C LYS A 211 -4.47 3.32 7.79
N SER A 212 -4.16 4.33 6.97
CA SER A 212 -4.72 4.52 5.64
C SER A 212 -3.94 3.78 4.55
N LEU A 213 -2.72 3.33 4.83
CA LEU A 213 -1.85 2.65 3.86
C LEU A 213 -2.23 1.18 3.72
N LEU A 214 -3.48 0.94 3.31
CA LEU A 214 -4.07 -0.40 3.24
C LEU A 214 -3.85 -1.13 1.90
N TYR A 215 -3.01 -0.56 1.05
CA TYR A 215 -2.61 -1.08 -0.24
C TYR A 215 -1.10 -0.89 -0.40
N VAL A 216 -0.34 -1.98 -0.46
CA VAL A 216 1.14 -1.95 -0.41
C VAL A 216 1.80 -1.84 -1.79
N GLY A 217 1.00 -1.76 -2.86
CA GLY A 217 1.51 -1.87 -4.23
C GLY A 217 1.83 -3.33 -4.61
N GLY A 218 2.66 -3.52 -5.63
CA GLY A 218 3.03 -4.86 -6.12
C GLY A 218 1.93 -5.58 -6.90
N ALA A 219 0.82 -4.89 -7.14
CA ALA A 219 -0.25 -5.36 -8.01
C ALA A 219 0.21 -5.47 -9.46
N GLY A 220 -0.32 -6.46 -10.19
CA GLY A 220 -0.05 -6.66 -11.62
C GLY A 220 -0.74 -5.66 -12.56
N SER A 221 -1.17 -4.50 -12.07
CA SER A 221 -1.96 -3.53 -12.84
C SER A 221 -1.09 -2.81 -13.87
N CYS A 222 -1.72 -2.29 -14.92
CA CYS A 222 -1.07 -1.43 -15.90
C CYS A 222 -0.45 -0.18 -15.25
N MET A 223 0.56 0.38 -15.90
CA MET A 223 1.13 1.68 -15.53
C MET A 223 0.04 2.75 -15.65
N GLY A 224 -0.23 3.49 -14.57
CA GLY A 224 -1.27 4.54 -14.55
C GLY A 224 -2.70 4.00 -14.41
N CYS A 225 -2.89 2.82 -13.82
CA CYS A 225 -4.22 2.21 -13.69
C CYS A 225 -5.16 3.01 -12.77
N GLY A 226 -6.12 3.73 -13.36
CA GLY A 226 -7.11 4.50 -12.60
C GLY A 226 -8.02 3.68 -11.68
N GLU A 227 -8.31 2.40 -12.02
CA GLU A 227 -9.06 1.50 -11.13
C GLU A 227 -8.28 1.23 -9.83
N ALA A 228 -6.96 0.97 -9.94
CA ALA A 228 -6.10 0.76 -8.78
C ALA A 228 -6.03 2.02 -7.90
N THR A 229 -5.89 3.22 -8.50
CA THR A 229 -5.96 4.49 -7.77
C THR A 229 -7.28 4.62 -7.01
N ALA A 230 -8.42 4.40 -7.66
CA ALA A 230 -9.74 4.52 -7.04
C ALA A 230 -9.94 3.52 -5.89
N LEU A 231 -9.62 2.24 -6.10
CA LEU A 231 -9.77 1.20 -5.07
C LEU A 231 -8.82 1.42 -3.89
N ARG A 232 -7.59 1.84 -4.17
CA ARG A 232 -6.61 2.22 -3.15
C ARG A 232 -7.13 3.33 -2.26
N MET A 233 -7.68 4.39 -2.86
CA MET A 233 -8.24 5.51 -2.11
C MET A 233 -9.52 5.14 -1.34
N MET A 234 -10.35 4.24 -1.89
CA MET A 234 -11.52 3.69 -1.19
C MET A 234 -11.11 2.91 0.07
N VAL A 235 -10.10 2.04 -0.03
CA VAL A 235 -9.63 1.29 1.14
C VAL A 235 -8.91 2.19 2.14
N ALA A 236 -8.17 3.20 1.68
CA ALA A 236 -7.51 4.19 2.53
C ALA A 236 -8.53 4.98 3.36
N ALA A 237 -9.56 5.54 2.71
CA ALA A 237 -10.61 6.30 3.39
C ALA A 237 -11.38 5.44 4.40
N THR A 238 -11.71 4.20 4.03
CA THR A 238 -12.41 3.27 4.93
C THR A 238 -11.52 2.89 6.12
N GLY A 239 -10.25 2.58 5.86
CA GLY A 239 -9.25 2.24 6.86
C GLY A 239 -9.00 3.36 7.85
N PHE A 240 -8.95 4.61 7.38
CA PHE A 240 -8.79 5.78 8.23
C PHE A 240 -9.87 5.86 9.32
N PHE A 241 -11.15 5.64 8.96
CA PHE A 241 -12.26 5.74 9.92
C PHE A 241 -12.52 4.46 10.71
N HIS A 242 -12.27 3.28 10.14
CA HIS A 242 -12.71 2.02 10.72
C HIS A 242 -11.56 1.11 11.15
N GLY A 243 -10.35 1.29 10.64
CA GLY A 243 -9.25 0.32 10.83
C GLY A 243 -9.38 -0.88 9.90
N ALA A 244 -8.23 -1.46 9.52
CA ALA A 244 -8.14 -2.60 8.62
C ALA A 244 -8.90 -3.83 9.13
N GLU A 245 -8.92 -4.01 10.46
CA GLU A 245 -9.58 -5.12 11.15
C GLU A 245 -11.12 -5.01 11.15
N ASN A 246 -11.67 -3.84 10.83
CA ASN A 246 -13.12 -3.60 10.77
C ASN A 246 -13.64 -3.38 9.35
N MET A 247 -12.90 -3.82 8.35
CA MET A 247 -13.36 -3.81 6.97
C MET A 247 -13.02 -5.11 6.22
N GLY A 248 -13.66 -5.29 5.07
CA GLY A 248 -13.31 -6.31 4.09
C GLY A 248 -13.88 -5.97 2.74
N MET A 249 -13.43 -6.68 1.72
CA MET A 249 -13.80 -6.43 0.33
C MET A 249 -14.12 -7.74 -0.39
N ILE A 250 -15.26 -7.76 -1.07
CA ILE A 250 -15.63 -8.79 -2.02
C ILE A 250 -15.56 -8.20 -3.41
N ALA A 251 -14.83 -8.87 -4.29
CA ALA A 251 -14.67 -8.45 -5.67
C ALA A 251 -15.33 -9.46 -6.62
N SER A 252 -16.16 -8.96 -7.53
CA SER A 252 -16.52 -9.69 -8.75
C SER A 252 -15.29 -9.80 -9.64
N THR A 253 -15.17 -10.91 -10.37
CA THR A 253 -14.06 -11.12 -11.32
C THR A 253 -13.94 -9.94 -12.29
N GLY A 254 -12.72 -9.55 -12.62
CA GLY A 254 -12.45 -8.49 -13.59
C GLY A 254 -11.02 -7.98 -13.45
N CYS A 255 -10.71 -6.81 -14.02
CA CYS A 255 -9.37 -6.22 -13.91
C CYS A 255 -8.87 -6.17 -12.47
N ASN A 256 -9.66 -5.66 -11.52
CA ASN A 256 -9.27 -5.65 -10.10
C ASN A 256 -8.84 -7.03 -9.61
N THR A 257 -9.60 -8.10 -9.84
CA THR A 257 -9.20 -9.43 -9.35
C THR A 257 -7.95 -9.92 -10.05
N VAL A 258 -7.80 -9.68 -11.36
CA VAL A 258 -6.63 -10.14 -12.13
C VAL A 258 -5.34 -9.53 -11.57
N TYR A 259 -5.30 -8.22 -11.36
CA TYR A 259 -4.08 -7.57 -10.89
C TYR A 259 -3.86 -7.68 -9.38
N THR A 260 -4.92 -7.87 -8.57
CA THR A 260 -4.81 -7.97 -7.10
C THR A 260 -4.66 -9.40 -6.59
N SER A 261 -4.81 -10.41 -7.45
CA SER A 261 -4.58 -11.81 -7.06
C SER A 261 -3.75 -12.57 -8.11
N THR A 262 -2.74 -11.91 -8.67
CA THR A 262 -1.69 -12.59 -9.43
C THR A 262 -0.84 -13.38 -8.45
N TYR A 263 -1.18 -14.66 -8.25
CA TYR A 263 -0.52 -15.52 -7.27
C TYR A 263 1.02 -15.46 -7.43
N PRO A 264 1.80 -15.33 -6.34
CA PRO A 264 1.41 -15.31 -4.92
C PRO A 264 1.16 -13.90 -4.34
N TYR A 265 0.93 -12.88 -5.17
CA TYR A 265 0.90 -11.48 -4.76
C TYR A 265 -0.53 -10.93 -4.56
N ASN A 266 -0.73 -10.27 -3.42
CA ASN A 266 -1.93 -9.50 -3.10
C ASN A 266 -1.54 -8.12 -2.51
N PRO A 267 -2.04 -7.01 -3.06
CA PRO A 267 -1.67 -5.67 -2.61
C PRO A 267 -2.43 -5.21 -1.36
N TYR A 268 -3.53 -5.85 -0.99
CA TYR A 268 -4.39 -5.37 0.09
C TYR A 268 -3.94 -5.91 1.44
N VAL A 269 -3.91 -5.06 2.47
CA VAL A 269 -3.73 -5.49 3.88
C VAL A 269 -5.07 -5.55 4.62
N ILE A 270 -6.13 -5.93 3.90
CA ILE A 270 -7.47 -6.17 4.43
C ILE A 270 -7.96 -7.55 3.96
N PRO A 271 -8.95 -8.17 4.64
CA PRO A 271 -9.63 -9.34 4.12
C PRO A 271 -10.25 -9.04 2.74
N TRP A 272 -9.80 -9.77 1.74
CA TRP A 272 -10.27 -9.67 0.37
C TRP A 272 -10.62 -11.06 -0.17
N ALA A 273 -11.73 -11.16 -0.90
CA ALA A 273 -12.07 -12.40 -1.58
C ALA A 273 -12.74 -12.14 -2.93
N ASN A 274 -12.48 -13.04 -3.86
CA ASN A 274 -13.20 -13.16 -5.12
C ASN A 274 -13.88 -14.53 -5.16
N SER A 275 -15.07 -14.59 -5.75
CA SER A 275 -15.75 -15.86 -6.04
C SER A 275 -15.85 -16.08 -7.54
N LEU A 276 -16.82 -15.45 -8.20
CA LEU A 276 -17.01 -15.51 -9.64
C LEU A 276 -17.35 -14.12 -10.19
N PHE A 277 -17.57 -14.04 -11.49
CA PHE A 277 -17.88 -12.81 -12.18
C PHE A 277 -19.25 -12.25 -11.77
N GLU A 278 -20.26 -13.12 -11.81
CA GLU A 278 -21.67 -12.78 -11.73
C GLU A 278 -22.23 -12.71 -10.30
N ASN A 279 -21.47 -13.12 -9.29
CA ASN A 279 -22.00 -13.41 -7.95
C ASN A 279 -21.44 -12.54 -6.81
N GLY A 280 -20.74 -11.44 -7.09
CA GLY A 280 -20.16 -10.56 -6.07
C GLY A 280 -21.16 -10.16 -4.97
N PRO A 281 -22.35 -9.61 -5.31
CA PRO A 281 -23.36 -9.24 -4.32
C PRO A 281 -23.89 -10.41 -3.49
N THR A 282 -24.16 -11.56 -4.11
CA THR A 282 -24.68 -12.74 -3.39
C THR A 282 -23.62 -13.36 -2.48
N PHE A 283 -22.36 -13.38 -2.91
CA PHE A 283 -21.24 -13.79 -2.06
C PHE A 283 -21.10 -12.86 -0.84
N ALA A 284 -21.16 -11.55 -1.07
CA ALA A 284 -21.13 -10.55 0.01
C ALA A 284 -22.30 -10.69 0.98
N MET A 285 -23.51 -11.02 0.52
CA MET A 285 -24.64 -11.31 1.40
C MET A 285 -24.38 -12.51 2.33
N GLY A 286 -23.73 -13.56 1.81
CA GLY A 286 -23.30 -14.71 2.61
C GLY A 286 -22.30 -14.33 3.70
N VAL A 287 -21.24 -13.61 3.33
CA VAL A 287 -20.24 -13.08 4.27
C VAL A 287 -20.89 -12.16 5.30
N ARG A 288 -21.75 -11.25 4.86
CA ARG A 288 -22.48 -10.32 5.72
C ARG A 288 -23.36 -11.03 6.73
N SER A 289 -24.08 -12.08 6.31
CA SER A 289 -24.89 -12.93 7.17
C SER A 289 -24.03 -13.59 8.26
N ARG A 290 -22.88 -14.17 7.89
CA ARG A 290 -21.96 -14.78 8.86
C ARG A 290 -21.37 -13.75 9.82
N TRP A 291 -20.94 -12.59 9.35
CA TRP A 291 -20.43 -11.53 10.20
C TRP A 291 -21.50 -11.02 11.18
N ASN A 292 -22.77 -10.92 10.77
CA ASN A 292 -23.87 -10.55 11.67
C ASN A 292 -24.09 -11.59 12.78
N GLN A 293 -24.01 -12.88 12.45
CA GLN A 293 -24.07 -13.95 13.46
C GLN A 293 -22.93 -13.88 14.47
N LYS A 294 -21.76 -13.35 14.07
CA LYS A 294 -20.60 -13.12 14.96
C LYS A 294 -20.68 -11.81 15.74
N GLY A 295 -21.74 -11.01 15.58
CA GLY A 295 -21.87 -9.69 16.23
C GLY A 295 -20.99 -8.60 15.61
N TRP A 296 -20.66 -8.71 14.32
CA TRP A 296 -19.81 -7.75 13.59
C TRP A 296 -20.62 -6.82 12.69
N GLN A 297 -21.80 -6.38 13.13
CA GLN A 297 -22.71 -5.55 12.32
C GLN A 297 -22.06 -4.24 11.88
N ASP A 298 -21.16 -3.68 12.69
CA ASP A 298 -20.54 -2.37 12.44
C ASP A 298 -19.37 -2.42 11.45
N LYS A 299 -18.79 -3.61 11.21
CA LYS A 299 -17.70 -3.79 10.24
C LYS A 299 -18.17 -3.52 8.82
N LYS A 300 -17.34 -2.85 8.02
CA LYS A 300 -17.65 -2.46 6.64
C LYS A 300 -17.32 -3.57 5.67
N LEU A 301 -18.23 -3.86 4.75
CA LEU A 301 -18.02 -4.84 3.69
C LEU A 301 -18.28 -4.16 2.36
N TRP A 302 -17.23 -3.93 1.58
CA TRP A 302 -17.32 -3.40 0.24
C TRP A 302 -17.59 -4.51 -0.76
N VAL A 303 -18.40 -4.21 -1.78
CA VAL A 303 -18.61 -5.08 -2.94
C VAL A 303 -18.18 -4.30 -4.17
N VAL A 304 -17.13 -4.77 -4.83
CA VAL A 304 -16.55 -4.14 -6.02
C VAL A 304 -17.02 -4.91 -7.25
N GLY A 305 -17.57 -4.18 -8.22
CA GLY A 305 -18.00 -4.72 -9.50
C GLY A 305 -16.83 -5.15 -10.39
N GLY A 306 -17.12 -6.01 -11.36
CA GLY A 306 -16.19 -6.41 -12.41
C GLY A 306 -16.35 -5.60 -13.69
N ASP A 307 -15.54 -5.90 -14.70
CA ASP A 307 -15.64 -5.38 -16.07
C ASP A 307 -16.87 -5.98 -16.79
N GLY A 308 -18.06 -5.55 -16.38
CA GLY A 308 -19.34 -5.97 -16.93
C GLY A 308 -20.49 -6.01 -15.92
N ALA A 309 -20.24 -5.58 -14.68
CA ALA A 309 -21.23 -5.47 -13.60
C ALA A 309 -21.84 -4.06 -13.49
#